data_AF-A0A7C4I2R4-F1
#
_entry.id   AF-A0A7C4I2R4-F1
#
_cell.length_a   1.000
_cell.length_b   1.000
_cell.length_c   1.000
_cell.angle_alpha   90.00
_cell.angle_beta   90.00
_cell.angle_gamma   90.00
#
_symmetry.space_group_name_H-M   'P 1'
#
loop_
_entity.id
_entity.type
_entity.pdbx_description
1 polymer ?
#
loop_
_entity_poly.entity_id
_entity_poly.type
_entity_poly.pdbx_seq_one_letter_code
_entity_poly.pdbx_strand_id
1 'polypeptide(L)'
;MVSRRYKVVICKKCGHIQITYAEKCFQCFRCGELIKLDQSIILYETPNPSKAREKLVALKTEIQKLKREKQSIQDRNSRVWKSDGSN
;
A
#
# COMPACT_ATOMS: atom_id res chain seq x y z
N MET A 1 -17.06 -23.86 -13.96
CA MET A 1 -17.08 -23.12 -12.67
C MET A 1 -16.23 -21.86 -12.86
N VAL A 2 -16.81 -20.67 -12.72
CA VAL A 2 -16.03 -19.42 -12.85
C VAL A 2 -15.24 -19.22 -11.55
N SER A 3 -13.95 -19.55 -11.57
CA SER A 3 -13.05 -19.38 -10.43
C SER A 3 -12.82 -17.88 -10.19
N ARG A 4 -13.58 -17.30 -9.25
CA ARG A 4 -13.36 -15.90 -8.81
C ARG A 4 -11.95 -15.77 -8.23
N ARG A 5 -11.12 -14.93 -8.84
CA ARG A 5 -9.77 -14.63 -8.36
C ARG A 5 -9.82 -13.42 -7.43
N TYR A 6 -9.20 -13.55 -6.27
CA TYR A 6 -9.00 -12.48 -5.30
C TYR A 6 -7.77 -11.68 -5.68
N LYS A 7 -7.92 -10.36 -5.75
CA LYS A 7 -6.86 -9.42 -6.08
C LYS A 7 -6.64 -8.49 -4.90
N VAL A 8 -5.39 -8.37 -4.47
CA VAL A 8 -4.97 -7.37 -3.49
C VAL A 8 -4.59 -6.12 -4.27
N VAL A 9 -5.30 -5.02 -4.05
CA VAL A 9 -5.13 -3.78 -4.80
C VAL A 9 -4.81 -2.61 -3.89
N ILE A 10 -4.08 -1.64 -4.43
CA ILE A 10 -3.81 -0.36 -3.76
C ILE A 10 -4.61 0.78 -4.40
N CYS A 11 -5.21 1.61 -3.56
CA CYS A 11 -5.88 2.83 -3.98
C CYS A 11 -4.84 3.90 -4.35
N LYS A 12 -4.83 4.35 -5.62
CA LYS A 12 -3.94 5.44 -6.09
C LYS A 12 -4.21 6.79 -5.41
N LYS A 13 -5.44 7.02 -4.92
CA LYS A 13 -5.83 8.29 -4.28
C LYS A 13 -5.38 8.39 -2.82
N CYS A 14 -5.62 7.36 -2.01
CA CYS A 14 -5.38 7.41 -0.56
C CYS A 14 -4.38 6.36 -0.04
N GLY A 15 -3.79 5.54 -0.92
CA GLY A 15 -2.83 4.50 -0.57
C GLY A 15 -3.42 3.33 0.23
N HIS A 16 -4.74 3.24 0.37
CA HIS A 16 -5.39 2.15 1.08
C HIS A 16 -5.28 0.85 0.30
N ILE A 17 -4.89 -0.23 0.96
CA ILE A 17 -4.81 -1.58 0.37
C ILE A 17 -6.03 -2.38 0.81
N GLN A 18 -6.72 -2.98 -0.15
CA GLN A 18 -7.90 -3.81 0.07
C GLN A 18 -7.91 -5.04 -0.86
N ILE A 19 -8.76 -6.01 -0.56
CA ILE A 19 -9.03 -7.16 -1.43
C ILE A 19 -10.26 -6.86 -2.27
N THR A 20 -10.19 -7.18 -3.55
CA THR A 20 -11.31 -7.12 -4.49
C THR A 20 -11.38 -8.38 -5.33
N TYR A 21 -12.59 -8.74 -5.76
CA TYR A 21 -12.84 -9.77 -6.77
C TYR A 21 -13.31 -9.15 -8.09
N ALA A 22 -13.31 -7.82 -8.19
CA ALA A 22 -13.75 -7.12 -9.37
C ALA A 22 -12.79 -7.33 -10.55
N GLU A 23 -13.35 -7.23 -11.75
CA GLU A 23 -12.60 -7.43 -13.00
C GLU A 23 -12.25 -6.10 -13.68
N LYS A 24 -13.15 -5.11 -13.63
CA LYS A 24 -13.00 -3.85 -14.37
C LYS A 24 -12.67 -2.66 -13.48
N CYS A 25 -13.43 -2.47 -12.41
CA CYS A 25 -13.29 -1.34 -11.49
C CYS A 25 -13.58 -1.79 -10.07
N PHE A 26 -12.99 -1.15 -9.08
CA PHE A 26 -13.34 -1.34 -7.68
C PHE A 26 -13.51 0.00 -6.98
N GLN A 27 -14.37 0.04 -5.97
CA GLN A 27 -14.53 1.20 -5.12
C GLN A 27 -13.62 1.09 -3.90
N CYS A 28 -12.89 2.16 -3.59
CA CYS A 28 -12.06 2.19 -2.39
C CYS A 28 -12.94 2.33 -1.14
N PHE A 29 -12.84 1.38 -0.20
CA PHE A 29 -13.61 1.42 1.05
C PHE A 29 -13.23 2.57 1.99
N ARG A 30 -12.05 3.17 1.78
CA ARG A 30 -11.56 4.26 2.63
C ARG A 30 -11.95 5.64 2.11
N CYS A 31 -11.78 5.90 0.82
CA CYS A 31 -11.99 7.23 0.23
C CYS A 31 -13.16 7.30 -0.76
N GLY A 32 -13.87 6.18 -0.99
CA GLY A 32 -15.04 6.12 -1.87
C GLY A 32 -14.74 6.19 -3.37
N GLU A 33 -13.48 6.44 -3.76
CA GLU A 33 -13.07 6.61 -5.17
C GLU A 33 -13.31 5.32 -5.98
N LEU A 34 -13.89 5.48 -7.18
CA LEU A 34 -14.03 4.40 -8.14
C LEU A 34 -12.77 4.32 -9.02
N ILE A 35 -12.02 3.23 -8.89
CA ILE A 35 -10.73 3.07 -9.54
C ILE A 35 -10.81 1.96 -10.58
N LYS A 36 -10.32 2.25 -11.79
CA LYS A 36 -10.19 1.24 -12.85
C LYS A 36 -9.09 0.25 -12.46
N LEU A 37 -9.44 -1.03 -12.54
CA LEU A 37 -8.55 -2.14 -12.23
C LEU A 37 -7.49 -2.23 -13.34
N ASP A 38 -6.25 -1.96 -12.97
CA ASP A 38 -5.11 -1.94 -13.87
C ASP A 38 -4.00 -2.83 -13.28
N GLN A 39 -3.16 -3.45 -14.12
CA GLN A 39 -2.08 -4.31 -13.61
C GLN A 39 -1.12 -3.55 -12.70
N SER A 40 -0.95 -2.23 -12.91
CA SER A 40 -0.11 -1.36 -12.09
C SER A 40 -0.58 -1.22 -10.63
N ILE A 41 -1.84 -1.52 -10.32
CA ILE A 41 -2.39 -1.38 -8.95
C ILE A 41 -2.67 -2.72 -8.28
N ILE A 42 -2.52 -3.83 -9.00
CA ILE A 42 -2.68 -5.18 -8.47
C ILE A 42 -1.34 -5.59 -7.87
N LEU A 43 -1.31 -5.72 -6.55
CA LEU A 43 -0.11 -6.13 -5.81
C LEU A 43 0.02 -7.66 -5.73
N TYR A 44 -1.11 -8.36 -5.80
CA TYR A 44 -1.17 -9.82 -5.74
C TYR A 44 -2.50 -10.33 -6.28
N GLU A 45 -2.49 -11.48 -6.94
CA GLU A 45 -3.69 -12.16 -7.42
C GLU A 45 -3.62 -13.65 -7.06
N THR A 46 -4.72 -14.19 -6.55
CA THR A 46 -4.79 -15.60 -6.16
C THR A 46 -6.23 -16.13 -6.20
N PRO A 47 -6.44 -17.41 -6.54
CA PRO A 47 -7.75 -18.04 -6.36
C PRO A 47 -8.08 -18.34 -4.89
N ASN A 48 -7.10 -18.26 -3.97
CA ASN A 48 -7.28 -18.62 -2.57
C ASN A 48 -7.52 -17.38 -1.68
N PRO A 49 -8.68 -17.26 -1.01
CA PRO A 49 -8.99 -16.10 -0.17
C PRO A 49 -8.06 -15.96 1.05
N SER A 50 -7.59 -17.08 1.63
CA SER A 50 -6.68 -17.06 2.77
C SER A 50 -5.34 -16.44 2.39
N LYS A 51 -4.78 -16.83 1.24
CA LYS A 51 -3.54 -16.25 0.71
C LYS A 51 -3.67 -14.76 0.42
N ALA A 52 -4.83 -14.30 -0.08
CA ALA A 52 -5.07 -12.88 -0.31
C ALA A 52 -5.07 -12.08 1.01
N ARG A 53 -5.65 -12.63 2.08
CA ARG A 53 -5.65 -12.02 3.42
C ARG A 53 -4.25 -11.97 4.02
N GLU A 54 -3.51 -13.07 3.97
CA GLU A 54 -2.12 -13.14 4.42
C GLU A 54 -1.27 -12.06 3.73
N LYS A 55 -1.38 -11.95 2.41
CA LYS A 55 -0.63 -10.95 1.64
C LYS A 55 -1.04 -9.52 2.00
N LEU A 56 -2.33 -9.26 2.21
CA LEU A 56 -2.81 -7.94 2.64
C LEU A 56 -2.22 -7.54 4.00
N VAL A 57 -2.18 -8.46 4.97
CA VAL A 57 -1.60 -8.20 6.29
C VAL A 57 -0.09 -7.96 6.16
N ALA A 58 0.62 -8.81 5.44
CA ALA A 58 2.06 -8.67 5.21
C ALA A 58 2.42 -7.29 4.61
N LEU A 59 1.69 -6.85 3.58
CA LEU A 59 1.89 -5.54 2.95
C LEU A 59 1.64 -4.38 3.92
N LYS A 60 0.60 -4.46 4.76
CA LYS A 60 0.33 -3.43 5.77
C LYS A 60 1.47 -3.34 6.79
N THR A 61 1.98 -4.48 7.26
CA THR A 61 3.10 -4.54 8.20
C THR A 61 4.38 -3.99 7.57
N GLU A 62 4.66 -4.34 6.32
CA GLU A 62 5.84 -3.86 5.59
C GLU A 62 5.81 -2.34 5.39
N ILE A 63 4.66 -1.78 5.00
CA ILE A 63 4.47 -0.33 4.89
C ILE A 63 4.68 0.38 6.22
N GLN A 64 4.23 -0.21 7.34
CA GLN A 64 4.48 0.36 8.66
C GLN A 64 5.96 0.33 9.04
N LYS A 65 6.68 -0.76 8.74
CA LYS A 65 8.13 -0.85 8.96
C LYS A 65 8.89 0.21 8.15
N LEU A 66 8.60 0.32 6.85
CA LEU A 66 9.22 1.30 5.97
C LEU A 66 8.96 2.75 6.42
N LYS A 67 7.78 3.05 6.95
CA LYS A 67 7.48 4.37 7.53
C LYS A 67 8.33 4.66 8.75
N ARG A 68 8.53 3.68 9.64
CA ARG A 68 9.37 3.85 10.85
C ARG A 68 10.83 4.08 10.48
N GLU A 69 11.34 3.38 9.48
CA GLU A 69 12.73 3.50 9.04
C GLU A 69 13.01 4.84 8.35
N LYS A 70 12.07 5.34 7.53
CA LYS A 70 12.20 6.69 6.95
C LYS A 70 12.20 7.80 8.00
N GLN A 71 11.41 7.64 9.06
CA GLN A 71 11.36 8.61 10.17
C GLN A 71 12.74 8.73 10.87
N SER A 72 13.39 7.60 11.17
CA SER A 72 14.68 7.61 11.88
C SER A 72 15.84 8.20 11.07
N ILE A 73 15.83 8.06 9.75
CA ILE A 73 16.82 8.67 8.85
C ILE A 73 16.61 10.19 8.77
N GLN A 74 15.35 10.64 8.73
CA GLN A 74 14.99 12.05 8.64
C GLN A 74 15.32 12.82 9.94
N ASP A 75 15.12 12.19 11.11
CA ASP A 75 15.53 12.72 12.42
C ASP A 75 17.06 12.81 12.61
N ARG A 76 17.84 12.02 11.85
CA ARG A 76 19.32 12.09 11.86
C ARG A 76 19.85 13.24 11.02
N ASN A 77 19.29 13.46 9.82
CA ASN A 77 19.75 14.50 8.90
C ASN A 77 19.45 15.93 9.38
N SER A 78 18.43 16.14 10.21
CA SER A 78 18.08 17.46 10.75
C SER A 78 19.04 17.97 11.84
N ARG A 79 19.93 17.13 12.38
CA ARG A 79 20.87 17.50 13.46
C ARG A 79 22.22 18.06 12.94
N VAL A 80 22.46 18.04 11.63
CA VAL A 80 23.77 18.37 11.03
C VAL A 80 23.91 19.84 10.57
N TRP A 81 22.83 20.63 10.56
CA TRP A 81 22.85 22.02 10.02
C TRP A 81 22.94 23.13 11.08
N LYS A 82 23.58 22.90 12.23
CA LYS A 82 23.75 23.92 13.28
C LYS A 82 25.21 24.05 13.74
N SER A 83 26.16 24.13 12.82
CA SER A 83 27.54 24.50 13.16
C SER A 83 28.22 24.97 11.88
N ASP A 84 28.11 26.25 11.55
CA ASP A 84 29.05 27.02 10.72
C ASP A 84 28.42 28.38 10.43
N GLY A 85 28.68 29.36 11.29
CA GLY A 85 28.15 30.71 11.07
C GLY A 85 28.24 31.64 12.27
N SER A 86 29.46 31.87 12.76
CA SER A 86 29.77 33.09 13.51
C SER A 86 31.13 33.60 13.05
N ASN A 87 31.09 34.65 12.23
CA ASN A 87 32.19 35.55 11.93
C ASN A 87 32.14 36.73 12.89
#